data_AF-A0A7J6E0F7-F1
#
_entry.id   AF-A0A7J6E0F7-F1
#
_cell.length_a   1.000
_cell.length_b   1.000
_cell.length_c   1.000
_cell.angle_alpha   90.00
_cell.angle_beta   90.00
_cell.angle_gamma   90.00
#
_symmetry.space_group_name_H-M   'P 1'
#
loop_
_entity.id
_entity.type
_entity.pdbx_description
1 polymer ?
#
loop_
_entity_poly.entity_id
_entity_poly.type
_entity_poly.pdbx_seq_one_letter_code
_entity_poly.pdbx_strand_id
1 'polypeptide(L)'
;MKRRSRRGGAVVVMRREGWPAFFTVVGLGISWCIDSQLQPEFIFSDCLNLVTKVNGDWQDLSALSGLVSQIRLLFSNFPEASLKYLPRQFNANAHCLAKDAIKSREEAHKELF
;
A
#
# COMPACT_ATOMS: atom_id res chain seq x y z
N MET A 1 -30.49 2.14 14.92
CA MET A 1 -29.39 2.95 14.33
C MET A 1 -28.65 2.11 13.31
N LYS A 2 -28.93 2.27 12.01
CA LYS A 2 -28.33 1.47 10.92
C LYS A 2 -27.13 2.23 10.38
N ARG A 3 -25.92 1.91 10.85
CA ARG A 3 -24.68 2.55 10.37
C ARG A 3 -24.52 2.23 8.89
N ARG A 4 -24.69 3.24 8.02
CA ARG A 4 -24.42 3.11 6.58
C ARG A 4 -22.92 2.86 6.41
N SER A 5 -22.56 1.59 6.19
CA SER A 5 -21.25 1.23 5.67
C SER A 5 -21.07 1.95 4.33
N ARG A 6 -20.14 2.91 4.28
CA ARG A 6 -19.72 3.57 3.04
C ARG A 6 -18.91 2.56 2.24
N ARG A 7 -19.61 1.62 1.59
CA ARG A 7 -19.03 0.75 0.56
C ARG A 7 -18.80 1.61 -0.68
N GLY A 8 -17.54 1.76 -1.06
CA GLY A 8 -17.16 2.54 -2.23
C GLY A 8 -15.87 3.31 -2.00
N GLY A 9 -14.75 2.63 -2.20
CA GLY A 9 -13.43 3.25 -2.21
C GLY A 9 -12.39 2.24 -2.68
N ALA A 10 -11.79 2.50 -3.84
CA ALA A 10 -10.58 1.81 -4.27
C ALA A 10 -9.39 2.53 -3.64
N VAL A 11 -8.53 1.80 -2.92
CA VAL A 11 -7.32 2.37 -2.32
C VAL A 11 -6.17 2.02 -3.23
N VAL A 12 -5.52 3.06 -3.76
CA VAL A 12 -4.46 2.89 -4.75
C VAL A 12 -3.11 3.07 -4.08
N VAL A 13 -2.29 2.03 -4.16
CA VAL A 13 -1.01 1.92 -3.45
C VAL A 13 0.16 2.01 -4.44
N MET A 14 1.19 2.75 -4.05
CA MET A 14 2.19 3.37 -4.93
C MET A 14 3.55 2.66 -4.95
N ARG A 15 4.28 2.79 -6.08
CA ARG A 15 5.68 2.38 -6.29
C ARG A 15 6.67 3.56 -6.35
N ARG A 16 7.90 3.32 -5.84
CA ARG A 16 9.14 3.52 -6.62
C ARG A 16 10.17 2.41 -6.28
N GLU A 17 11.02 2.06 -7.25
CA GLU A 17 12.04 1.01 -7.09
C GLU A 17 13.10 1.37 -6.05
N GLY A 18 13.47 0.40 -5.22
CA GLY A 18 14.43 0.53 -4.12
C GLY A 18 13.88 -0.06 -2.82
N TRP A 19 14.53 -1.09 -2.28
CA TRP A 19 14.23 -1.76 -1.00
C TRP A 19 14.22 -0.73 0.17
N PRO A 20 13.75 -1.01 1.41
CA PRO A 20 12.49 -1.59 1.92
C PRO A 20 11.32 -0.57 2.04
N ALA A 21 11.50 0.69 1.62
CA ALA A 21 10.52 1.77 1.80
C ALA A 21 9.14 1.52 1.15
N PHE A 22 9.08 0.65 0.15
CA PHE A 22 7.86 0.36 -0.62
C PHE A 22 6.78 -0.37 0.20
N PHE A 23 7.16 -1.32 1.04
CA PHE A 23 6.21 -2.08 1.85
C PHE A 23 5.63 -1.21 2.97
N THR A 24 6.41 -0.23 3.44
CA THR A 24 5.94 0.78 4.40
C THR A 24 4.80 1.61 3.80
N VAL A 25 4.88 2.05 2.54
CA VAL A 25 3.83 2.87 1.92
C VAL A 25 2.52 2.10 1.76
N VAL A 26 2.60 0.81 1.40
CA VAL A 26 1.43 -0.08 1.34
C VAL A 26 0.82 -0.23 2.72
N GLY A 27 1.63 -0.54 3.73
CA GLY A 27 1.17 -0.65 5.11
C GLY A 27 0.52 0.63 5.63
N LEU A 28 1.09 1.80 5.32
CA LEU A 28 0.54 3.10 5.69
C LEU A 28 -0.82 3.38 5.02
N GLY A 29 -0.96 3.07 3.73
CA GLY A 29 -2.24 3.21 3.04
C GLY A 29 -3.34 2.33 3.65
N ILE A 30 -3.00 1.09 4.00
CA ILE A 30 -3.92 0.16 4.66
C ILE A 30 -4.24 0.63 6.09
N SER A 31 -3.24 1.09 6.85
CA SER A 31 -3.43 1.66 8.20
C SER A 31 -4.36 2.88 8.17
N TRP A 32 -4.16 3.80 7.23
CA TRP A 32 -5.03 4.97 7.08
C TRP A 32 -6.48 4.57 6.79
N CYS A 33 -6.70 3.50 6.04
CA CYS A 33 -8.04 2.97 5.81
C CYS A 33 -8.67 2.44 7.10
N ILE A 34 -7.88 1.74 7.93
CA ILE A 34 -8.31 1.27 9.25
C ILE A 34 -8.68 2.47 10.13
N ASP A 35 -7.79 3.45 10.25
CA ASP A 35 -7.98 4.65 11.09
C ASP A 35 -9.17 5.49 10.64
N SER A 36 -9.40 5.56 9.32
CA SER A 36 -10.51 6.29 8.70
C SER A 36 -11.81 5.48 8.62
N GLN A 37 -11.83 4.24 9.13
CA GLN A 37 -12.98 3.32 9.08
C GLN A 37 -13.49 3.06 7.64
N LEU A 38 -12.58 3.12 6.67
CA LEU A 38 -12.86 2.77 5.28
C LEU A 38 -12.87 1.25 5.12
N GLN A 39 -13.75 0.75 4.26
CA GLN A 39 -13.87 -0.66 3.95
C GLN A 39 -13.68 -0.85 2.44
N PRO A 40 -12.41 -0.87 1.98
CA PRO A 40 -12.12 -0.98 0.55
C PRO A 40 -12.52 -2.37 0.05
N GLU A 41 -13.16 -2.41 -1.13
CA GLU A 41 -13.41 -3.67 -1.84
C GLU A 41 -12.19 -4.08 -2.68
N PHE A 42 -11.45 -3.08 -3.19
CA PHE A 42 -10.26 -3.30 -3.99
C PHE A 42 -9.12 -2.42 -3.50
N ILE A 43 -7.95 -3.04 -3.35
CA ILE A 43 -6.68 -2.35 -3.17
C ILE A 43 -5.86 -2.60 -4.43
N PHE A 44 -5.37 -1.54 -5.06
CA PHE A 44 -4.59 -1.67 -6.29
C PHE A 44 -3.13 -1.35 -6.05
N SER A 45 -2.23 -2.12 -6.66
CA SER A 45 -0.79 -1.80 -6.71
C SER A 45 -0.24 -1.97 -8.12
N ASP A 46 0.66 -1.08 -8.54
CA ASP A 46 1.41 -1.22 -9.79
C ASP A 46 2.68 -2.08 -9.65
N CYS A 47 2.87 -2.71 -8.49
CA CYS A 47 3.97 -3.64 -8.24
C CYS A 47 3.46 -5.10 -8.29
N LEU A 48 3.59 -5.72 -9.46
CA LEU A 48 3.15 -7.11 -9.65
C LEU A 48 3.82 -8.06 -8.64
N ASN A 49 5.11 -7.88 -8.38
CA ASN A 49 5.87 -8.71 -7.43
C ASN A 49 5.27 -8.66 -6.00
N LEU A 50 4.83 -7.47 -5.56
CA LEU A 50 4.12 -7.34 -4.28
C LEU A 50 2.81 -8.11 -4.29
N VAL A 51 1.97 -7.87 -5.30
CA VAL A 51 0.65 -8.49 -5.40
C VAL A 51 0.78 -10.01 -5.40
N THR A 52 1.71 -10.55 -6.19
CA THR A 52 1.98 -11.99 -6.23
C THR A 52 2.44 -12.53 -4.88
N LYS A 53 3.36 -11.82 -4.19
CA LYS A 53 3.87 -12.28 -2.89
C LYS A 53 2.83 -12.20 -1.79
N VAL A 54 2.05 -11.13 -1.72
CA VAL A 54 1.03 -10.94 -0.67
C VAL A 54 -0.12 -11.92 -0.86
N ASN A 55 -0.61 -12.10 -2.10
CA ASN A 55 -1.74 -12.99 -2.39
C ASN A 55 -1.38 -14.48 -2.41
N GLY A 56 -0.12 -14.83 -2.66
CA GLY A 56 0.36 -16.21 -2.58
C GLY A 56 0.91 -16.56 -1.19
N ASP A 57 1.44 -17.77 -1.05
CA ASP A 57 2.05 -18.27 0.19
C ASP A 57 3.55 -17.99 0.29
N TRP A 58 4.03 -16.95 -0.41
CA TRP A 58 5.46 -16.63 -0.44
C TRP A 58 5.99 -16.29 0.96
N GLN A 59 7.06 -16.97 1.37
CA GLN A 59 7.83 -16.72 2.58
C GLN A 59 9.31 -16.98 2.30
N ASP A 60 10.19 -16.17 2.87
CA ASP A 60 11.64 -16.38 2.86
C ASP A 60 12.26 -15.86 4.17
N LEU A 61 13.58 -15.99 4.33
CA LEU A 61 14.30 -15.52 5.53
C LEU A 61 14.75 -14.05 5.43
N SER A 62 14.26 -13.30 4.45
CA SER A 62 14.67 -11.92 4.25
C SER A 62 13.76 -10.94 5.02
N ALA A 63 14.25 -9.71 5.23
CA ALA A 63 13.45 -8.61 5.77
C ALA A 63 12.17 -8.36 4.95
N LEU A 64 12.16 -8.76 3.67
CA LEU A 64 11.02 -8.64 2.78
C LEU A 64 9.86 -9.56 3.21
N SER A 65 10.14 -10.76 3.72
CA SER A 65 9.09 -11.66 4.23
C SER A 65 8.42 -11.11 5.48
N GLY A 66 9.17 -10.45 6.36
CA GLY A 66 8.60 -9.74 7.51
C GLY A 66 7.61 -8.66 7.08
N LEU A 67 7.97 -7.88 6.05
CA LEU A 67 7.12 -6.85 5.48
C LEU A 67 5.87 -7.41 4.77
N VAL A 68 6.02 -8.49 4.00
CA VAL A 68 4.87 -9.20 3.40
C VAL A 68 3.90 -9.68 4.48
N SER A 69 4.42 -10.24 5.57
CA SER A 69 3.61 -10.74 6.68
C SER A 69 2.85 -9.61 7.40
N GLN A 70 3.50 -8.46 7.59
CA GLN A 70 2.83 -7.26 8.13
C GLN A 70 1.72 -6.76 7.21
N ILE A 71 1.94 -6.72 5.89
CA ILE A 71 0.89 -6.33 4.94
C ILE A 71 -0.28 -7.31 4.99
N ARG A 72 -0.02 -8.63 5.00
CA ARG A 72 -1.08 -9.65 5.13
C ARG A 72 -1.88 -9.46 6.43
N LEU A 73 -1.19 -9.20 7.54
CA LEU A 73 -1.83 -8.93 8.83
C LEU A 73 -2.74 -7.69 8.75
N LEU A 74 -2.26 -6.58 8.19
CA LEU A 74 -3.08 -5.38 8.01
C LEU A 74 -4.27 -5.66 7.07
N PHE A 75 -4.04 -6.40 5.99
CA PHE A 75 -5.08 -6.77 5.03
C PHE A 75 -6.15 -7.69 5.63
N SER A 76 -5.84 -8.48 6.66
CA SER A 76 -6.82 -9.33 7.35
C SER A 76 -7.98 -8.54 8.00
N ASN A 77 -7.82 -7.23 8.20
CA ASN A 77 -8.91 -6.34 8.63
C ASN A 77 -10.00 -6.14 7.56
N PHE A 78 -9.72 -6.53 6.32
CA PHE A 78 -10.60 -6.37 5.16
C PHE A 78 -10.79 -7.71 4.45
N PRO A 79 -11.51 -8.68 5.05
CA PRO A 79 -11.61 -10.05 4.52
C PRO A 79 -12.29 -10.12 3.14
N GLU A 80 -13.14 -9.15 2.82
CA GLU A 80 -13.83 -9.05 1.52
C GLU A 80 -13.02 -8.25 0.48
N ALA A 81 -11.90 -7.64 0.87
CA ALA A 81 -11.08 -6.87 -0.04
C ALA A 81 -10.23 -7.77 -0.93
N SER A 82 -9.94 -7.31 -2.14
CA SER A 82 -8.96 -7.96 -3.03
C SER A 82 -7.79 -7.02 -3.34
N LEU A 83 -6.56 -7.50 -3.15
CA LEU A 83 -5.36 -6.83 -3.64
C LEU A 83 -5.11 -7.22 -5.11
N LYS A 84 -5.13 -6.24 -6.02
CA LYS A 84 -5.02 -6.46 -7.46
C LYS A 84 -3.88 -5.66 -8.06
N TYR A 85 -3.26 -6.24 -9.08
CA TYR A 85 -2.30 -5.53 -9.91
C TYR A 85 -3.02 -4.54 -10.84
N LEU A 86 -2.50 -3.32 -10.94
CA LEU A 86 -2.98 -2.30 -11.87
C LEU A 86 -1.77 -1.68 -12.61
N PRO A 87 -1.73 -1.70 -13.95
CA PRO A 87 -0.62 -1.10 -14.69
C PRO A 87 -0.39 0.36 -14.32
N ARG A 88 0.87 0.77 -14.24
CA ARG A 88 1.29 2.10 -13.74
C ARG A 88 0.62 3.29 -14.44
N GLN A 89 0.28 3.15 -15.72
CA GLN A 89 -0.44 4.19 -16.48
C GLN A 89 -1.81 4.52 -15.86
N PHE A 90 -2.45 3.55 -15.19
CA PHE A 90 -3.70 3.73 -14.46
C PHE A 90 -3.48 4.06 -12.97
N ASN A 91 -2.22 4.02 -12.51
CA ASN A 91 -1.80 4.37 -11.15
C ASN A 91 -0.95 5.67 -11.13
N ALA A 92 -1.16 6.56 -12.10
CA ALA A 92 -0.31 7.73 -12.29
C ALA A 92 -0.40 8.71 -11.10
N ASN A 93 -1.61 9.01 -10.64
CA ASN A 93 -1.84 9.93 -9.53
C ASN A 93 -1.13 9.45 -8.27
N ALA A 94 -1.28 8.16 -7.96
CA ALA A 94 -0.66 7.66 -6.76
C ALA A 94 0.87 7.65 -6.93
N HIS A 95 1.37 7.19 -8.07
CA HIS A 95 2.81 7.27 -8.35
C HIS A 95 3.39 8.70 -8.19
N CYS A 96 2.69 9.73 -8.65
CA CYS A 96 3.11 11.13 -8.49
C CYS A 96 3.18 11.54 -7.02
N LEU A 97 2.13 11.24 -6.23
CA LEU A 97 2.11 11.56 -4.80
C LEU A 97 3.25 10.88 -4.02
N ALA A 98 3.57 9.61 -4.32
CA ALA A 98 4.73 8.95 -3.73
C ALA A 98 6.04 9.66 -4.10
N LYS A 99 6.18 10.04 -5.37
CA LYS A 99 7.37 10.75 -5.85
C LYS A 99 7.53 12.10 -5.15
N ASP A 100 6.44 12.83 -4.97
CA ASP A 100 6.45 14.15 -4.32
C ASP A 100 6.75 14.02 -2.83
N ALA A 101 6.15 13.05 -2.12
CA ALA A 101 6.45 12.79 -0.71
C ALA A 101 7.94 12.45 -0.47
N ILE A 102 8.56 11.69 -1.38
CA ILE A 102 9.99 11.38 -1.31
C ILE A 102 10.83 12.64 -1.51
N LYS A 103 10.52 13.45 -2.54
CA LYS A 103 11.24 14.71 -2.79
C LYS A 103 11.16 15.65 -1.59
N SER A 104 9.98 15.84 -1.02
CA SER A 104 9.81 16.71 0.17
C SER A 104 10.63 16.21 1.36
N ARG A 105 10.78 14.89 1.53
CA ARG A 105 11.64 14.31 2.56
C ARG A 105 13.13 14.54 2.27
N GLU A 106 13.57 14.41 1.02
CA GLU A 106 14.95 14.67 0.61
C GLU A 106 15.32 16.15 0.75
N GLU A 107 14.39 17.06 0.45
CA GLU A 107 14.52 18.51 0.64
C GLU A 107 14.60 18.87 2.14
N ALA A 108 13.70 18.32 2.97
CA ALA A 108 13.75 18.52 4.42
C ALA A 108 15.06 18.01 5.06
N HIS A 109 15.67 16.97 4.50
CA HIS A 109 16.97 16.48 4.94
C HIS A 109 18.13 17.37 4.49
N LYS A 110 17.98 18.16 3.43
CA LYS A 110 19.01 19.12 2.98
C LYS A 110 18.99 20.42 3.79
N GLU A 111 17.82 20.87 4.25
CA GLU A 111 17.68 22.05 5.12
C GLU A 111 18.24 21.86 6.54
N LEU A 112 18.62 20.63 6.89
CA LEU A 112 19.19 20.26 8.20
C LEU A 112 20.73 20.21 8.19
N PHE A 113 21.39 20.48 7.06
CA PHE A 113 22.86 20.48 6.91
C PHE A 113 23.37 21.67 6.10
#